data_AF-A0A1Y4H8J9-F1
#
_entry.id   AF-A0A1Y4H8J9-F1
#
_cell.length_a   1.000
_cell.length_b   1.000
_cell.length_c   1.000
_cell.angle_alpha   90.00
_cell.angle_beta   90.00
_cell.angle_gamma   90.00
#
_symmetry.space_group_name_H-M   'P 1'
#
loop_
_entity.id
_entity.type
_entity.pdbx_description
1 polymer ?
#
loop_
_entity_poly.entity_id
_entity_poly.type
_entity_poly.pdbx_seq_one_letter_code
_entity_poly.pdbx_strand_id
1 'polypeptide(L)'
;MSKNVWVQPQTAVQQFVANEYVAACGDENKVYKFTCEAGGGGNGTVYLDSNGNGQWDFIGDEMLTLAGYHACGATHEAPTTDDFQEGFFITGVVPPYNVQKVIVWRGEDGHNVHCTTNLDMTTWPTAKS
;
A
#
# COMPACT_ATOMS: atom_id res chain seq x y z
N MET A 1 -38.34 -59.70 -38.53
CA MET A 1 -37.78 -58.38 -38.16
C MET A 1 -37.51 -58.47 -36.67
N SER A 2 -36.29 -58.45 -36.16
CA SER A 2 -35.35 -57.32 -36.14
C SER A 2 -33.91 -57.83 -35.96
N LYS A 3 -32.92 -57.20 -36.60
CA LYS A 3 -31.49 -57.52 -36.47
C LYS A 3 -30.91 -56.71 -35.31
N ASN A 4 -30.32 -57.38 -34.32
CA ASN A 4 -29.58 -56.71 -33.25
C ASN A 4 -28.23 -56.25 -33.82
N VAL A 5 -28.10 -54.95 -34.05
CA VAL A 5 -26.83 -54.30 -34.43
C VAL A 5 -26.09 -53.96 -33.15
N TRP A 6 -24.91 -54.51 -32.98
CA TRP A 6 -24.00 -54.11 -31.92
C TRP A 6 -23.35 -52.78 -32.30
N VAL A 7 -23.55 -51.75 -31.46
CA VAL A 7 -22.93 -50.44 -31.60
C VAL A 7 -21.94 -50.27 -30.45
N GLN A 8 -20.70 -49.93 -30.78
CA GLN A 8 -19.64 -49.70 -29.81
C GLN A 8 -19.97 -48.43 -29.00
N PRO A 9 -19.87 -48.45 -27.65
CA PRO A 9 -20.07 -47.24 -26.87
C PRO A 9 -18.93 -46.25 -27.18
N GLN A 10 -19.26 -45.12 -27.79
CA GLN A 10 -18.31 -44.02 -27.95
C GLN A 10 -18.22 -43.27 -26.63
N THR A 11 -17.05 -43.31 -25.99
CA THR A 11 -16.76 -42.47 -24.83
C THR A 11 -16.67 -41.03 -25.32
N ALA A 12 -17.67 -40.20 -24.96
CA ALA A 12 -17.57 -38.77 -25.15
C ALA A 12 -16.49 -38.24 -24.20
N VAL A 13 -15.28 -38.04 -24.71
CA VAL A 13 -14.23 -37.33 -23.97
C VAL A 13 -14.62 -35.87 -24.05
N GLN A 14 -15.22 -35.36 -22.98
CA GLN A 14 -15.39 -33.93 -22.79
C GLN A 14 -13.99 -33.33 -22.75
N GLN A 15 -13.73 -32.33 -23.59
CA GLN A 15 -12.47 -31.58 -23.52
C GLN A 15 -12.35 -31.08 -22.08
N PHE A 16 -11.35 -31.59 -21.35
CA PHE A 16 -10.93 -31.00 -20.10
C PHE A 16 -10.33 -29.65 -20.47
N VAL A 17 -11.17 -28.63 -20.55
CA VAL A 17 -10.71 -27.27 -20.33
C VAL A 17 -10.27 -27.29 -18.88
N ALA A 18 -9.01 -26.98 -18.60
CA ALA A 18 -8.59 -26.78 -17.24
C ALA A 18 -9.61 -25.82 -16.62
N ASN A 19 -10.28 -26.24 -15.55
CA ASN A 19 -10.84 -25.25 -14.64
C ASN A 19 -9.60 -24.51 -14.16
N GLU A 20 -9.28 -23.42 -14.83
CA GLU A 20 -8.22 -22.52 -14.44
C GLU A 20 -8.69 -22.00 -13.08
N TYR A 21 -8.23 -22.68 -12.04
CA TYR A 21 -8.18 -22.14 -10.70
C TYR A 21 -7.24 -20.96 -10.82
N VAL A 22 -7.80 -19.81 -11.18
CA VAL A 22 -7.14 -18.53 -11.05
C VAL A 22 -7.03 -18.32 -9.55
N ALA A 23 -5.98 -18.89 -8.97
CA ALA A 23 -5.52 -18.45 -7.67
C ALA A 23 -5.28 -16.95 -7.82
N ALA A 24 -6.08 -16.14 -7.13
CA ALA A 24 -5.90 -14.69 -7.02
C ALA A 24 -4.59 -14.33 -6.25
N CYS A 25 -3.57 -15.17 -6.32
CA CYS A 25 -2.24 -14.99 -5.76
C CYS A 25 -1.33 -14.14 -6.69
N GLY A 26 -1.91 -13.50 -7.70
CA GLY A 26 -1.19 -12.61 -8.62
C GLY A 26 -0.80 -11.26 -7.99
N ASP A 27 -1.56 -10.83 -6.97
CA ASP A 27 -1.35 -9.57 -6.24
C ASP A 27 -0.82 -9.77 -4.81
N GLU A 28 -0.94 -10.98 -4.24
CA GLU A 28 -0.54 -11.30 -2.86
C GLU A 28 0.97 -11.18 -2.60
N ASN A 29 1.79 -11.03 -3.65
CA ASN A 29 3.25 -10.96 -3.56
C ASN A 29 3.79 -9.70 -4.27
N LYS A 30 3.08 -8.57 -4.26
CA LYS A 30 3.61 -7.30 -4.78
C LYS A 30 4.03 -6.39 -3.64
N VAL A 31 5.19 -5.76 -3.80
CA VAL A 31 5.70 -4.75 -2.87
C VAL A 31 5.84 -3.40 -3.58
N TYR A 32 5.49 -2.34 -2.88
CA TYR A 32 5.84 -0.98 -3.23
C TYR A 32 7.27 -0.68 -2.78
N LYS A 33 8.02 0.04 -3.61
CA LYS A 33 9.31 0.63 -3.26
C LYS A 33 9.15 2.13 -3.12
N PHE A 34 9.32 2.65 -1.92
CA PHE A 34 9.26 4.09 -1.67
C PHE A 34 10.41 4.52 -0.77
N THR A 35 10.85 5.76 -0.93
CA THR A 35 11.91 6.32 -0.08
C THR A 35 11.27 7.02 1.12
N CYS A 36 11.87 6.88 2.28
CA CYS A 36 11.48 7.64 3.47
C CYS A 36 12.35 8.90 3.51
N GLU A 37 11.82 10.02 2.97
CA GLU A 37 12.55 11.29 2.84
C GLU A 37 11.80 12.53 3.34
N ALA A 38 10.60 12.38 3.90
CA ALA A 38 9.82 13.51 4.40
C ALA A 38 10.61 14.38 5.38
N GLY A 39 10.51 15.71 5.21
CA GLY A 39 11.26 16.67 6.00
C GLY A 39 12.74 16.83 5.63
N GLY A 40 13.24 16.11 4.63
CA GLY A 40 14.63 16.25 4.15
C GLY A 40 15.68 15.95 5.23
N GLY A 41 15.37 15.06 6.18
CA GLY A 41 16.22 14.72 7.33
C GLY A 41 16.08 15.66 8.53
N GLY A 42 15.20 16.67 8.46
CA GLY A 42 14.83 17.50 9.61
C GLY A 42 13.92 16.77 10.61
N ASN A 43 13.93 17.24 11.86
CA ASN A 43 12.98 16.77 12.87
C ASN A 43 11.65 17.53 12.76
N GLY A 44 10.55 16.82 12.92
CA GLY A 44 9.19 17.38 12.92
C GLY A 44 8.20 16.45 13.61
N THR A 45 6.92 16.69 13.36
CA THR A 45 5.81 15.88 13.86
C THR A 45 4.98 15.38 12.69
N VAL A 46 4.60 14.12 12.69
CA VAL A 46 3.71 13.51 11.69
C VAL A 46 2.29 13.49 12.24
N TYR A 47 1.37 13.91 11.38
CA TYR A 47 -0.07 13.83 11.58
C TYR A 47 -0.70 13.00 10.47
N LEU A 48 -1.76 12.26 10.77
CA LEU A 48 -2.62 11.60 9.78
C LEU A 48 -3.77 12.53 9.41
N ASP A 49 -4.08 12.63 8.11
CA ASP A 49 -5.26 13.36 7.60
C ASP A 49 -6.52 12.54 7.92
N SER A 50 -6.93 12.60 9.19
CA SER A 50 -7.93 11.68 9.74
C SER A 50 -9.34 12.09 9.34
N ASN A 51 -9.52 13.35 8.93
CA ASN A 51 -10.79 13.87 8.43
C ASN A 51 -10.87 13.84 6.88
N GLY A 52 -9.77 13.54 6.18
CA GLY A 52 -9.70 13.37 4.74
C GLY A 52 -9.92 14.67 3.95
N ASN A 53 -9.63 15.83 4.55
CA ASN A 53 -9.90 17.12 3.93
C ASN A 53 -8.71 17.66 3.10
N GLY A 54 -7.56 16.98 3.15
CA GLY A 54 -6.34 17.34 2.41
C GLY A 54 -5.64 18.59 2.92
N GLN A 55 -5.98 19.10 4.11
CA GLN A 55 -5.46 20.31 4.73
C GLN A 55 -5.12 20.05 6.20
N TRP A 56 -3.91 20.44 6.62
CA TRP A 56 -3.53 20.27 8.01
C TRP A 56 -4.41 21.12 8.94
N ASP A 57 -5.04 20.46 9.91
CA ASP A 57 -5.72 21.13 11.01
C ASP A 57 -5.63 20.34 12.33
N PHE A 58 -5.27 21.05 13.40
CA PHE A 58 -4.94 20.42 14.69
C PHE A 58 -6.11 19.67 15.36
N ILE A 59 -7.36 20.01 15.01
CA ILE A 59 -8.54 19.43 15.66
C ILE A 59 -9.00 18.16 14.93
N GLY A 60 -8.86 18.14 13.61
CA GLY A 60 -9.31 17.07 12.74
C GLY A 60 -8.26 16.02 12.41
N ASP A 61 -6.97 16.33 12.60
CA ASP A 61 -5.87 15.42 12.30
C ASP A 61 -5.28 14.76 13.55
N GLU A 62 -4.96 13.47 13.44
CA GLU A 62 -4.36 12.70 14.52
C GLU A 62 -2.84 12.86 14.54
N MET A 63 -2.28 13.28 15.67
CA MET A 63 -0.83 13.29 15.86
C MET A 63 -0.30 11.87 16.05
N LEU A 64 0.56 11.42 15.13
CA LEU A 64 1.11 10.06 15.15
C LEU A 64 2.43 9.96 15.93
N THR A 65 3.24 11.03 15.96
CA THR A 65 4.61 10.98 16.52
C THR A 65 4.82 11.97 17.67
N LEU A 66 4.56 11.53 18.90
CA LEU A 66 4.68 12.39 20.10
C LEU A 66 6.14 12.77 20.44
N ALA A 67 7.11 11.88 20.17
CA ALA A 67 8.52 12.05 20.53
C ALA A 67 9.37 12.75 19.43
N GLY A 68 8.70 13.33 18.43
CA GLY A 68 9.36 13.81 17.22
C GLY A 68 9.64 12.69 16.22
N TYR A 69 9.75 13.08 14.95
CA TYR A 69 9.99 12.21 13.82
C TYR A 69 11.06 12.82 12.91
N HIS A 70 11.91 11.96 12.36
CA HIS A 70 12.78 12.28 11.25
C HIS A 70 12.76 11.09 10.27
N ALA A 71 12.88 11.39 8.99
CA ALA A 71 12.98 10.36 7.97
C ALA A 71 14.29 9.56 8.13
N CYS A 72 14.22 8.24 7.94
CA CYS A 72 15.40 7.37 8.02
C CYS A 72 16.30 7.45 6.78
N GLY A 73 15.81 8.00 5.66
CA GLY A 73 16.55 8.14 4.41
C GLY A 73 16.67 6.85 3.60
N ALA A 74 16.10 5.75 4.07
CA ALA A 74 16.15 4.45 3.38
C ALA A 74 14.99 4.30 2.38
N THR A 75 15.21 3.46 1.36
CA THR A 75 14.13 2.93 0.52
C THR A 75 13.57 1.68 1.18
N HIS A 76 12.25 1.67 1.38
CA HIS A 76 11.52 0.56 1.96
C HIS A 76 10.82 -0.25 0.87
N GLU A 77 10.75 -1.57 1.10
CA GLU A 77 9.84 -2.47 0.40
C GLU A 77 8.69 -2.77 1.35
N ALA A 78 7.47 -2.50 0.93
CA ALA A 78 6.28 -2.67 1.75
C ALA A 78 5.22 -3.42 0.94
N PRO A 79 4.54 -4.42 1.50
CA PRO A 79 3.45 -5.10 0.81
C PRO A 79 2.43 -4.11 0.28
N THR A 80 1.92 -4.32 -0.94
CA THR A 80 0.85 -3.47 -1.48
C THR A 80 -0.47 -3.58 -0.73
N THR A 81 -0.58 -4.57 0.16
CA THR A 81 -1.72 -4.78 1.07
C THR A 81 -1.59 -4.01 2.38
N ASP A 82 -0.44 -3.39 2.65
CA ASP A 82 -0.25 -2.59 3.86
C ASP A 82 -1.10 -1.32 3.83
N ASP A 83 -1.32 -0.78 5.02
CA ASP A 83 -2.04 0.46 5.19
C ASP A 83 -1.11 1.65 4.94
N PHE A 84 -1.38 2.35 3.85
CA PHE A 84 -0.75 3.62 3.48
C PHE A 84 -1.78 4.74 3.65
N GLN A 85 -1.46 5.73 4.48
CA GLN A 85 -2.40 6.79 4.85
C GLN A 85 -1.86 8.16 4.43
N GLU A 86 -2.74 9.05 4.03
CA GLU A 86 -2.38 10.45 3.79
C GLU A 86 -2.10 11.15 5.13
N GLY A 87 -1.16 12.08 5.12
CA GLY A 87 -0.81 12.83 6.31
C GLY A 87 0.04 14.05 6.05
N PHE A 88 0.53 14.62 7.15
CA PHE A 88 1.30 15.85 7.16
C PHE A 88 2.55 15.71 8.02
N PHE A 89 3.70 16.08 7.48
CA PHE A 89 4.91 16.35 8.23
C PHE A 89 4.99 17.84 8.55
N ILE A 90 5.02 18.17 9.84
CA ILE A 90 4.95 19.54 10.35
C ILE A 90 6.27 19.91 11.01
N THR A 91 6.80 21.09 10.67
CA THR A 91 7.92 21.72 11.38
C THR A 91 7.63 23.16 11.76
N GLY A 92 8.36 23.66 12.75
CA GLY A 92 8.19 24.99 13.32
C GLY A 92 7.58 24.95 14.72
N VAL A 93 8.03 25.86 15.58
CA VAL A 93 7.56 25.96 16.98
C VAL A 93 6.42 26.97 17.09
N VAL A 94 6.40 27.97 16.20
CA VAL A 94 5.41 29.05 16.17
C VAL A 94 4.82 29.20 14.77
N PRO A 95 3.53 29.55 14.64
CA PRO A 95 2.93 29.81 13.33
C PRO A 95 3.62 30.94 12.56
N PRO A 96 3.66 30.89 11.21
CA PRO A 96 3.11 29.81 10.39
C PRO A 96 3.99 28.55 10.43
N TYR A 97 3.35 27.39 10.55
CA TYR A 97 4.03 26.11 10.48
C TYR A 97 4.39 25.77 9.02
N ASN A 98 5.48 25.02 8.84
CA ASN A 98 5.77 24.42 7.54
C ASN A 98 5.02 23.08 7.48
N VAL A 99 4.04 23.00 6.61
CA VAL A 99 3.22 21.81 6.37
C VAL A 99 3.69 21.15 5.09
N GLN A 100 4.08 19.89 5.17
CA GLN A 100 4.41 19.07 4.01
C GLN A 100 3.47 17.87 3.94
N LYS A 101 2.78 17.67 2.82
CA LYS A 101 1.98 16.47 2.58
C LYS A 101 2.87 15.25 2.43
N VAL A 102 2.43 14.13 2.98
CA VAL A 102 3.16 12.86 2.94
C VAL A 102 2.20 11.69 2.80
N ILE A 103 2.71 10.56 2.32
CA ILE A 103 2.11 9.24 2.55
C ILE A 103 2.85 8.60 3.72
N VAL A 104 2.09 8.13 4.69
CA VAL A 104 2.55 7.50 5.92
C VAL A 104 2.38 5.99 5.80
N TRP A 105 3.47 5.27 6.07
CA TRP A 105 3.49 3.83 6.27
C TRP A 105 3.96 3.52 7.69
N ARG A 106 3.32 2.57 8.36
CA ARG A 106 3.57 2.25 9.78
C ARG A 106 4.44 1.01 10.01
N GLY A 107 5.08 0.50 8.95
CA GLY A 107 5.84 -0.74 9.01
C GLY A 107 4.93 -1.97 9.13
N GLU A 108 5.52 -3.16 8.96
CA GLU A 108 4.80 -4.44 9.05
C GLU A 108 4.07 -4.63 10.39
N ASP A 109 4.67 -4.15 11.48
CA ASP A 109 4.09 -4.24 12.83
C ASP A 109 3.13 -3.08 13.17
N GLY A 110 2.92 -2.11 12.25
CA GLY A 110 2.05 -0.96 12.47
C GLY A 110 2.54 0.03 13.54
N HIS A 111 3.78 -0.09 14.01
CA HIS A 111 4.34 0.69 15.11
C HIS A 111 5.53 1.59 14.73
N ASN A 112 5.94 1.60 13.46
CA ASN A 112 7.10 2.36 13.00
C ASN A 112 6.75 3.31 11.86
N VAL A 113 6.83 4.61 12.10
CA VAL A 113 6.40 5.63 11.14
C VAL A 113 7.49 5.88 10.09
N HIS A 114 7.13 5.75 8.83
CA HIS A 114 7.94 6.12 7.68
C HIS A 114 7.10 6.99 6.73
N CYS A 115 7.66 8.08 6.24
CA CYS A 115 6.92 9.03 5.40
C CYS A 115 7.66 9.33 4.10
N THR A 116 6.92 9.32 2.99
CA THR A 116 7.39 9.77 1.67
C THR A 116 6.62 11.00 1.21
N THR A 117 7.26 11.80 0.39
CA THR A 117 6.71 13.00 -0.25
C THR A 117 6.20 12.72 -1.66
N ASN A 118 6.46 11.54 -2.20
CA ASN A 118 5.88 11.09 -3.46
C ASN A 118 4.44 10.60 -3.23
N LEU A 119 3.46 11.50 -3.37
CA LEU A 119 2.06 11.23 -3.04
C LEU A 119 1.36 10.31 -4.04
N ASP A 120 1.88 10.19 -5.27
CA ASP A 120 1.29 9.35 -6.30
C ASP A 120 1.89 7.94 -6.23
N MET A 121 1.23 7.07 -5.46
CA MET A 121 1.63 5.67 -5.29
C MET A 121 1.69 4.89 -6.61
N THR A 122 1.01 5.35 -7.67
CA THR A 122 1.06 4.70 -8.99
C THR A 122 2.42 4.88 -9.67
N THR A 123 3.21 5.87 -9.23
CA THR A 123 4.58 6.11 -9.71
C THR A 123 5.62 5.29 -8.97
N TRP A 124 5.24 4.63 -7.87
CA TRP A 124 6.17 3.87 -7.04
C TRP A 124 6.56 2.57 -7.76
N PRO A 125 7.87 2.25 -7.85
CA PRO A 125 8.29 0.99 -8.42
C PRO A 125 7.69 -0.19 -7.65
N THR A 126 7.17 -1.18 -8.36
CA THR A 126 6.67 -2.42 -7.77
C THR A 126 7.55 -3.60 -8.15
N ALA A 127 7.76 -4.52 -7.21
CA ALA A 127 8.41 -5.80 -7.48
C ALA A 127 7.54 -6.95 -6.99
N LYS A 128 7.80 -8.17 -7.51
CA LYS A 128 7.31 -9.37 -6.86
C LYS A 128 8.17 -9.65 -5.62
N SER A 129 7.54 -9.94 -4.48
CA SER A 129 8.23 -10.43 -3.27
C SER A 129 8.73 -11.84 -3.45
#